data_AF-A0A5B2TDN3-F1
#
_entry.id   AF-A0A5B2TDN3-F1
#
_cell.length_a   1.000
_cell.length_b   1.000
_cell.length_c   1.000
_cell.angle_alpha   90.00
_cell.angle_beta   90.00
_cell.angle_gamma   90.00
#
_symmetry.space_group_name_H-M   'P 1'
#
loop_
_entity.id
_entity.type
_entity.pdbx_description
1 polymer ?
#
loop_
_entity_poly.entity_id
_entity_poly.type
_entity_poly.pdbx_seq_one_letter_code
_entity_poly.pdbx_strand_id
1 'polypeptide(L)'
;MAIKMPGRRPPRSAEEFVAEATALPTPPRQDLPWLDPRVRPDLRVQVNTKIPEPLALKYSYLAMRLGMRKQDAMEAALSSWAAGQLKALGLPDDEG
;
A
#
# COMPACT_ATOMS: atom_id res chain seq x y z
N MET A 1 -20.22 8.09 44.66
CA MET A 1 -20.24 7.95 43.18
C MET A 1 -19.69 6.57 42.86
N ALA A 2 -20.52 5.61 42.43
CA ALA A 2 -20.09 4.25 42.12
C ALA A 2 -19.66 4.16 40.66
N ILE A 3 -18.39 3.81 40.41
CA ILE A 3 -17.83 3.64 39.06
C ILE A 3 -18.34 2.29 38.52
N LYS A 4 -19.26 2.34 37.56
CA LYS A 4 -19.82 1.16 36.89
C LYS A 4 -18.81 0.64 35.88
N MET A 5 -18.05 -0.39 36.25
CA MET A 5 -17.12 -1.05 35.32
C MET A 5 -17.90 -1.80 34.23
N PRO A 6 -17.44 -1.77 32.96
CA PRO A 6 -18.04 -2.56 31.90
C PRO A 6 -17.78 -4.04 32.15
N GLY A 7 -18.86 -4.80 32.37
CA GLY A 7 -18.77 -6.24 32.61
C GLY A 7 -18.29 -6.99 31.37
N ARG A 8 -17.03 -7.45 31.38
CA ARG A 8 -16.59 -8.50 30.45
C ARG A 8 -17.36 -9.78 30.77
N ARG A 9 -17.96 -10.38 29.73
CA ARG A 9 -18.60 -11.69 29.83
C ARG A 9 -17.54 -12.71 30.27
N PRO A 10 -17.82 -13.58 31.26
CA PRO A 10 -16.88 -14.64 31.60
C PRO A 10 -16.75 -15.62 30.42
N PRO A 11 -15.55 -16.15 30.15
CA PRO A 11 -15.31 -17.13 29.08
C PRO A 11 -16.10 -18.42 29.37
N ARG A 12 -16.60 -19.07 28.31
CA ARG A 12 -17.49 -20.25 28.43
C ARG A 12 -16.71 -21.56 28.57
N SER A 13 -15.41 -21.58 28.25
CA SER A 13 -14.54 -22.75 28.42
C SER A 13 -13.08 -22.36 28.70
N ALA A 14 -12.29 -23.32 29.22
CA ALA A 14 -10.85 -23.15 29.44
C ALA A 14 -10.09 -22.91 28.12
N GLU A 15 -10.57 -23.50 27.02
CA GLU A 15 -10.01 -23.31 25.67
C GLU A 15 -10.27 -21.89 25.16
N GLU A 16 -11.45 -21.31 25.40
CA GLU A 16 -11.73 -19.90 25.08
C GLU A 16 -10.86 -18.94 25.89
N PHE A 17 -10.60 -19.24 27.16
CA PHE A 17 -9.73 -18.41 28.00
C PHE A 17 -8.28 -18.43 27.50
N VAL A 18 -7.76 -19.61 27.15
CA VAL A 18 -6.40 -19.74 26.60
C VAL A 18 -6.32 -19.06 25.24
N ALA A 19 -7.33 -19.21 24.38
CA ALA A 19 -7.38 -18.54 23.08
C ALA A 19 -7.43 -17.01 23.21
N GLU A 20 -8.19 -16.46 24.16
CA GLU A 20 -8.23 -15.01 24.41
C GLU A 20 -6.91 -14.49 25.01
N ALA A 21 -6.25 -15.28 25.87
CA ALA A 21 -4.97 -14.92 26.48
C ALA A 21 -3.78 -15.05 25.52
N THR A 22 -3.89 -15.91 24.51
CA THR A 22 -2.85 -16.14 23.48
C THR A 22 -3.11 -15.40 22.17
N ALA A 23 -4.26 -14.72 22.06
CA ALA A 23 -4.54 -13.84 20.94
C ALA A 23 -3.48 -12.74 20.88
N LEU A 24 -2.57 -12.86 19.92
CA LEU A 24 -1.61 -11.82 19.60
C LEU A 24 -2.40 -10.53 19.27
N PRO A 25 -1.98 -9.37 19.79
CA PRO A 25 -2.63 -8.12 19.45
C PRO A 25 -2.57 -7.98 17.93
N THR A 26 -3.74 -7.86 17.30
CA THR A 26 -3.83 -7.57 15.87
C THR A 26 -2.99 -6.32 15.62
N PRO A 27 -1.97 -6.36 14.76
CA PRO A 27 -1.17 -5.17 14.49
C PRO A 27 -2.13 -4.06 14.05
N PRO A 28 -1.94 -2.81 14.52
CA PRO A 28 -2.78 -1.70 14.10
C PRO A 28 -2.74 -1.67 12.58
N ARG A 29 -3.91 -1.83 11.96
CA ARG A 29 -4.05 -1.82 10.51
C ARG A 29 -3.55 -0.45 10.06
N GLN A 30 -2.41 -0.42 9.35
CA GLN A 30 -1.97 0.81 8.72
C GLN A 30 -3.00 1.13 7.65
N ASP A 31 -3.77 2.20 7.83
CA ASP A 31 -4.74 2.71 6.86
C ASP A 31 -3.99 3.37 5.70
N LEU A 32 -3.28 2.56 4.91
CA LEU A 32 -2.62 3.00 3.70
C LEU A 32 -3.65 3.07 2.58
N PRO A 33 -3.73 4.20 1.84
CA PRO A 33 -4.82 4.43 0.90
C PRO A 33 -4.79 3.48 -0.32
N TRP A 34 -3.64 2.89 -0.66
CA TRP A 34 -3.52 1.93 -1.76
C TRP A 34 -3.95 0.50 -1.39
N LEU A 35 -3.96 0.15 -0.09
CA LEU A 35 -4.43 -1.14 0.44
C LEU A 35 -5.95 -1.22 0.61
N ASP A 36 -6.69 -0.15 0.31
CA ASP A 36 -8.16 -0.15 0.44
C ASP A 36 -8.75 -1.16 -0.58
N PRO A 37 -9.63 -2.10 -0.15
CA PRO A 37 -10.26 -3.07 -1.05
C PRO A 37 -11.02 -2.46 -2.25
N ARG A 38 -11.33 -1.16 -2.20
CA ARG A 38 -11.97 -0.41 -3.30
C ARG A 38 -10.98 0.05 -4.36
N VAL A 39 -9.67 0.03 -4.07
CA VAL A 39 -8.62 0.34 -5.03
C VAL A 39 -8.60 -0.77 -6.08
N ARG A 40 -8.69 -0.35 -7.34
CA ARG A 40 -8.79 -1.24 -8.48
C ARG A 40 -7.44 -1.29 -9.21
N PRO A 41 -6.79 -2.47 -9.32
CA PRO A 41 -5.50 -2.59 -10.00
C PRO A 41 -5.60 -2.38 -11.52
N ASP A 42 -6.80 -2.56 -12.10
CA ASP A 42 -7.05 -2.41 -13.53
C ASP A 42 -7.41 -0.96 -13.94
N LEU A 43 -7.72 -0.09 -12.97
CA LEU A 43 -8.10 1.28 -13.25
C LEU A 43 -6.86 2.15 -13.49
N ARG A 44 -6.82 2.85 -14.63
CA ARG A 44 -5.78 3.82 -14.94
C ARG A 44 -6.27 5.24 -14.68
N VAL A 45 -5.47 6.02 -13.96
CA VAL A 45 -5.75 7.43 -13.62
C VAL A 45 -4.83 8.33 -14.44
N GLN A 46 -5.39 9.33 -15.13
CA GLN A 46 -4.59 10.31 -15.87
C GLN A 46 -4.03 11.38 -14.93
N VAL A 47 -2.71 11.52 -14.91
CA VAL A 47 -2.02 12.59 -14.17
C VAL A 47 -1.51 13.63 -15.16
N ASN A 48 -2.05 14.85 -15.09
CA ASN A 48 -1.59 15.97 -15.92
C ASN A 48 -0.41 16.66 -15.23
N THR A 49 0.81 16.34 -15.66
CA THR A 49 2.04 16.95 -15.14
C THR A 49 2.89 17.52 -16.28
N LYS A 50 3.52 18.66 -16.03
CA LYS A 50 4.54 19.23 -16.90
C LYS A 50 5.90 18.64 -16.53
N ILE A 51 6.59 18.05 -17.49
CA ILE A 51 7.95 17.53 -17.32
C ILE A 51 8.97 18.44 -18.03
N PRO A 52 10.20 18.55 -17.53
CA PRO A 52 11.27 19.25 -18.23
C PRO A 52 11.54 18.63 -19.60
N GLU A 53 11.75 19.47 -20.62
CA GLU A 53 12.01 19.04 -21.99
C GLU A 53 13.20 18.06 -22.11
N PRO A 54 14.37 18.27 -21.45
CA PRO A 54 15.47 17.32 -21.54
C PRO A 54 15.09 15.92 -21.06
N LEU A 55 14.22 15.83 -20.06
CA LEU A 55 13.74 14.55 -19.54
C LEU A 55 12.77 13.89 -20.53
N ALA A 56 11.87 14.68 -21.13
CA ALA A 56 10.94 14.20 -22.15
C ALA A 56 11.67 13.60 -23.37
N LEU A 57 12.78 14.22 -23.79
CA LEU A 57 13.62 13.75 -24.89
C LEU A 57 14.33 12.43 -24.54
N LYS A 58 14.99 12.37 -23.38
CA LYS A 58 15.64 11.14 -22.88
C LYS A 58 14.66 9.98 -22.80
N TYR A 59 13.49 10.26 -22.22
CA TYR A 59 12.42 9.28 -22.08
C TYR A 59 11.90 8.79 -23.44
N SER A 60 11.65 9.69 -24.38
CA SER A 60 11.19 9.34 -25.72
C SER A 60 12.20 8.48 -26.48
N TYR A 61 13.49 8.78 -26.34
CA TYR A 61 14.57 8.00 -26.93
C TYR A 61 14.64 6.59 -26.34
N LEU A 62 14.55 6.47 -25.01
CA LEU A 62 14.59 5.17 -24.32
C LEU A 62 13.40 4.29 -24.69
N ALA A 63 12.18 4.84 -24.72
CA ALA A 63 11.00 4.10 -25.12
C ALA A 63 11.15 3.51 -26.54
N MET A 64 11.63 4.32 -27.49
CA MET A 64 11.90 3.87 -28.86
C MET A 64 12.96 2.75 -28.91
N ARG A 65 14.06 2.89 -28.16
CA ARG A 65 15.14 1.89 -28.15
C ARG A 65 14.75 0.56 -27.54
N LEU A 66 13.88 0.58 -26.53
CA LEU A 66 13.40 -0.63 -25.86
C LEU A 66 12.18 -1.25 -26.56
N GLY A 67 11.65 -0.63 -27.61
CA GLY A 67 10.42 -1.07 -28.27
C GLY A 67 9.19 -0.97 -27.35
N MET A 68 9.27 -0.14 -26.32
CA MET A 68 8.21 0.04 -25.33
C MET A 68 7.38 1.25 -25.68
N ARG A 69 6.13 1.28 -25.20
CA ARG A 69 5.38 2.52 -25.24
C ARG A 69 6.04 3.52 -24.28
N LYS A 70 5.94 4.81 -24.63
CA LYS A 70 5.83 5.87 -23.62
C LYS A 70 4.67 5.48 -22.69
N GLN A 71 4.31 6.10 -21.56
CA GLN A 71 3.39 5.44 -20.60
C GLN A 71 4.02 4.18 -19.97
N ASP A 72 4.22 3.05 -20.65
CA ASP A 72 4.77 1.81 -20.05
C ASP A 72 6.15 2.06 -19.43
N ALA A 73 7.04 2.75 -20.16
CA ALA A 73 8.34 3.13 -19.63
C ALA A 73 8.26 4.14 -18.47
N MET A 74 7.17 4.93 -18.38
CA MET A 74 6.97 5.92 -17.32
C MET A 74 6.42 5.22 -16.07
N GLU A 75 5.47 4.31 -16.26
CA GLU A 75 4.93 3.43 -15.23
C GLU A 75 6.06 2.64 -14.57
N ALA A 76 6.90 1.95 -15.36
CA ALA A 76 8.04 1.21 -14.82
C ALA A 76 8.99 2.09 -13.99
N ALA A 77 9.30 3.31 -14.47
CA ALA A 77 10.16 4.24 -13.76
C ALA A 77 9.52 4.75 -12.46
N LEU A 78 8.23 5.09 -12.49
CA LEU A 78 7.49 5.58 -11.32
C LEU A 78 7.28 4.48 -10.28
N SER A 79 6.93 3.27 -10.70
CA SER A 79 6.76 2.11 -9.81
C SER A 79 8.07 1.78 -9.11
N SER A 80 9.18 1.70 -9.85
CA SER A 80 10.49 1.43 -9.25
C SER A 80 10.91 2.50 -8.25
N TRP A 81 10.67 3.78 -8.57
CA TRP A 81 10.94 4.88 -7.64
C TRP A 81 10.05 4.81 -6.40
N ALA A 82 8.74 4.60 -6.57
CA ALA A 82 7.77 4.52 -5.49
C ALA A 82 8.09 3.36 -4.53
N ALA A 83 8.35 2.16 -5.07
CA ALA A 83 8.81 1.00 -4.31
C ALA A 83 10.04 1.32 -3.46
N GLY A 84 11.03 2.01 -4.04
CA GLY A 84 12.22 2.46 -3.33
C GLY A 84 11.91 3.42 -2.18
N GLN A 85 10.97 4.37 -2.37
CA GLN A 85 10.55 5.29 -1.32
C GLN A 85 9.75 4.58 -0.22
N LEU A 86 8.80 3.71 -0.58
CA LEU A 86 8.00 2.94 0.36
C LEU A 86 8.88 2.06 1.23
N LYS A 87 9.84 1.36 0.61
CA LYS A 87 10.83 0.55 1.32
C LYS A 87 11.70 1.38 2.26
N ALA A 88 12.15 2.57 1.84
CA ALA A 88 12.93 3.46 2.70
C ALA A 88 12.14 3.95 3.92
N LEU A 89 10.81 4.07 3.78
CA LEU A 89 9.89 4.43 4.86
C LEU A 89 9.42 3.23 5.70
N GLY A 90 9.83 2.00 5.35
CA GLY A 90 9.37 0.78 6.02
C GLY A 90 7.90 0.47 5.78
N LEU A 91 7.32 1.00 4.69
CA LEU A 91 5.94 0.76 4.30
C LEU A 91 5.84 -0.47 3.38
N PRO A 92 4.75 -1.24 3.47
CA PRO A 92 4.49 -2.32 2.53
C PRO A 92 4.26 -1.75 1.13
N ASP A 93 4.90 -2.38 0.16
CA ASP A 93 4.60 -2.21 -1.25
C ASP A 93 3.55 -3.25 -1.65
N ASP A 94 2.51 -2.83 -2.37
CA ASP A 94 1.46 -3.72 -2.88
C ASP A 94 2.00 -4.50 -4.10
N GLU A 95 3.08 -5.25 -3.90
CA GLU A 95 3.44 -6.33 -4.82
C GLU A 95 2.51 -7.50 -4.52
N GLY A 96 1.38 -7.53 -5.25
CA GLY A 96 0.56 -8.74 -5.39
C GLY A 96 1.28 -9.86 -6.13
#